data_AF-A0A5E6QZ52-F1
#
_entry.id   AF-A0A5E6QZ52-F1
#
_cell.length_a   1.000
_cell.length_b   1.000
_cell.length_c   1.000
_cell.angle_alpha   90.00
_cell.angle_beta   90.00
_cell.angle_gamma   90.00
#
_symmetry.space_group_name_H-M   'P 1'
#
loop_
_entity.id
_entity.type
_entity.pdbx_description
1 polymer ?
#
loop_
_entity_poly.entity_id
_entity_poly.type
_entity_poly.pdbx_seq_one_letter_code
_entity_poly.pdbx_strand_id
1 'polypeptide(L)'
;MSYSIAVRALCEFTAKTGDLDLRFTPSPTALEGIAGHRTVASRRSEKYQSEVALEGEFRQLKVKGRADGYDPAQTCLEEVKTYRGDLSKQPANHRQLHWAQAKIYGWLMCCKLELQQINLALVYFDIVSEKETCLVEAFSADALKAFFEQQCTLFLQWAEQEMAHREARNLAAQQLAFPHADFRPGQRHLAESVFKAVSTGRCLMAQAPTGIGKTLGTLFPMLKALAPRQLDKVFFHTAKMPGAQRKLDASQVLFEHSTDLCLRHR
;
A
#
# COMPACT_ATOMS: atom_id res chain seq x y z
N MET A 1 6.24 -11.93 15.61
CA MET A 1 6.27 -10.56 15.05
C MET A 1 4.83 -10.07 14.98
N SER A 2 4.51 -8.86 15.45
CA SER A 2 3.13 -8.33 15.40
C SER A 2 3.01 -7.33 14.24
N TYR A 3 2.01 -7.49 13.38
CA TYR A 3 1.70 -6.54 12.31
C TYR A 3 0.62 -5.59 12.77
N SER A 4 0.70 -4.32 12.33
CA SER A 4 -0.42 -3.38 12.46
C SER A 4 -0.76 -2.82 11.09
N ILE A 5 -2.04 -2.87 10.73
CA ILE A 5 -2.55 -2.38 9.45
C ILE A 5 -3.81 -1.53 9.65
N ALA A 6 -3.94 -0.48 8.83
CA ALA A 6 -5.17 0.30 8.77
C ALA A 6 -6.25 -0.45 7.99
N VAL A 7 -7.53 -0.37 8.40
CA VAL A 7 -8.67 -1.00 7.70
C VAL A 7 -8.67 -0.69 6.21
N ARG A 8 -8.46 0.58 5.84
CA ARG A 8 -8.37 1.01 4.45
C ARG A 8 -7.27 0.28 3.68
N ALA A 9 -6.07 0.20 4.25
CA ALA A 9 -4.93 -0.47 3.62
C ALA A 9 -5.13 -1.98 3.49
N LEU A 10 -5.77 -2.62 4.48
CA LEU A 10 -6.14 -4.02 4.40
C LEU A 10 -7.09 -4.25 3.22
N CYS A 11 -8.18 -3.48 3.13
CA CYS A 11 -9.17 -3.62 2.06
C CYS A 11 -8.57 -3.32 0.67
N GLU A 12 -7.78 -2.26 0.53
CA GLU A 12 -7.08 -1.92 -0.72
C GLU A 12 -6.13 -3.05 -1.17
N PHE A 13 -5.58 -3.81 -0.22
CA PHE A 13 -4.69 -4.92 -0.51
C PHE A 13 -5.44 -6.22 -0.86
N THR A 14 -6.46 -6.58 -0.09
CA THR A 14 -7.07 -7.92 -0.13
C THR A 14 -8.37 -7.98 -0.92
N ALA A 15 -9.11 -6.87 -1.01
CA ALA A 15 -10.43 -6.80 -1.65
C ALA A 15 -10.41 -6.07 -3.00
N LYS A 16 -9.24 -5.56 -3.44
CA LYS A 16 -9.12 -4.90 -4.74
C LYS A 16 -9.13 -5.91 -5.87
N THR A 17 -10.12 -5.78 -6.75
CA THR A 17 -10.36 -6.67 -7.89
C THR A 17 -10.55 -5.86 -9.18
N GLY A 18 -10.58 -6.54 -10.32
CA GLY A 18 -10.82 -5.92 -11.64
C GLY A 18 -9.59 -5.26 -12.26
N ASP A 19 -9.82 -4.54 -13.36
CA ASP A 19 -8.77 -3.96 -14.18
C ASP A 19 -8.24 -2.62 -13.67
N LEU A 20 -7.03 -2.25 -14.13
CA LEU A 20 -6.48 -0.91 -13.95
C LEU A 20 -7.29 0.09 -14.77
N ASP A 21 -8.12 0.89 -14.11
CA ASP A 21 -8.84 1.97 -14.79
C ASP A 21 -7.93 3.20 -14.94
N LEU A 22 -7.59 3.53 -16.19
CA LEU A 22 -6.75 4.67 -16.55
C LEU A 22 -7.57 5.95 -16.82
N ARG A 23 -8.90 5.89 -16.67
CA ARG A 23 -9.77 7.04 -16.93
C ARG A 23 -9.63 8.10 -15.84
N PHE A 24 -9.36 9.32 -16.28
CA PHE A 24 -9.32 10.49 -15.40
C PHE A 24 -10.75 10.84 -14.96
N THR A 25 -11.13 10.36 -13.78
CA THR A 25 -12.41 10.72 -13.15
C THR A 25 -12.13 11.87 -12.18
N PRO A 26 -12.79 13.03 -12.30
CA PRO A 26 -12.63 14.14 -11.37
C PRO A 26 -12.86 13.66 -9.94
N SER A 27 -11.81 13.70 -9.12
CA SER A 27 -11.88 13.28 -7.72
C SER A 27 -11.91 14.52 -6.84
N PRO A 28 -12.65 14.50 -5.72
CA PRO A 28 -12.63 15.60 -4.77
C PRO A 28 -11.23 15.79 -4.20
N THR A 29 -10.89 17.03 -3.88
CA THR A 29 -9.71 17.37 -3.08
C THR A 29 -9.86 16.82 -1.65
N ALA A 30 -8.75 16.71 -0.92
CA ALA A 30 -8.79 16.27 0.47
C ALA A 30 -9.67 17.19 1.36
N LEU A 31 -9.64 18.50 1.11
CA LEU A 31 -10.47 19.48 1.83
C LEU A 31 -11.96 19.29 1.53
N GLU A 32 -12.31 19.05 0.27
CA GLU A 32 -13.68 18.73 -0.14
C GLU A 32 -14.17 17.42 0.47
N GLY A 33 -13.29 16.40 0.56
CA GLY A 33 -13.62 15.14 1.24
C GLY A 33 -13.95 15.35 2.72
N ILE A 34 -13.11 16.11 3.44
CA ILE A 34 -13.36 16.45 4.85
C ILE A 34 -14.66 17.25 5.01
N ALA A 35 -14.90 18.21 4.12
CA ALA A 35 -16.13 19.00 4.13
C ALA A 35 -17.36 18.11 3.91
N GLY A 36 -17.31 17.20 2.93
CA GLY A 36 -18.39 16.25 2.66
C GLY A 36 -18.72 15.36 3.86
N HIS A 37 -17.71 14.77 4.51
CA HIS A 37 -17.92 13.95 5.71
C HIS A 37 -18.56 14.76 6.84
N ARG A 38 -18.10 16.00 7.05
CA ARG A 38 -18.68 16.91 8.05
C ARG A 38 -20.14 17.25 7.74
N THR A 39 -20.46 17.55 6.48
CA THR A 39 -21.83 17.86 6.05
C THR A 39 -22.75 16.67 6.28
N VAL A 40 -22.35 15.47 5.87
CA VAL A 40 -23.13 14.24 6.12
C VAL A 40 -23.37 14.04 7.61
N ALA A 41 -22.33 14.11 8.44
CA ALA A 41 -22.45 13.97 9.89
C ALA A 41 -23.38 15.02 10.53
N SER A 42 -23.34 16.28 10.05
CA SER A 42 -24.21 17.35 10.55
C SER A 42 -25.70 17.16 10.24
N ARG A 43 -26.02 16.32 9.26
CA ARG A 43 -27.40 15.97 8.88
C ARG A 43 -27.95 14.78 9.68
N ARG A 44 -27.13 14.13 10.51
CA ARG A 44 -27.55 13.02 11.37
C ARG A 44 -28.07 13.52 12.70
N SER A 45 -28.67 12.61 13.47
CA SER A 45 -29.26 12.94 14.78
C SER A 45 -28.19 13.30 15.83
N GLU A 46 -28.58 13.96 16.91
CA GLU A 46 -27.67 14.29 18.03
C GLU A 46 -27.01 13.06 18.68
N LYS A 47 -27.63 11.88 18.53
CA LYS A 47 -27.10 10.61 19.06
C LYS A 47 -26.08 9.95 18.13
N TYR A 48 -25.92 10.47 16.92
CA TYR A 48 -24.95 9.97 15.95
C TYR A 48 -23.53 10.15 16.46
N GLN A 49 -22.77 9.07 16.44
CA GLN A 49 -21.36 9.06 16.83
C GLN A 49 -20.52 9.16 15.57
N SER A 50 -19.93 10.32 15.31
CA SER A 50 -18.98 10.47 14.22
C SER A 50 -17.62 9.90 14.58
N GLU A 51 -16.85 9.50 13.55
CA GLU A 51 -15.41 9.24 13.69
C GLU A 51 -15.11 8.16 14.76
N VAL A 52 -15.79 7.00 14.70
CA VAL A 52 -15.70 5.97 15.74
C VAL A 52 -14.42 5.15 15.60
N ALA A 53 -13.51 5.27 16.57
CA ALA A 53 -12.30 4.47 16.62
C ALA A 53 -12.63 2.99 16.89
N LEU A 54 -12.09 2.12 16.04
CA LEU A 54 -12.30 0.69 16.06
C LEU A 54 -10.96 -0.04 15.86
N GLU A 55 -10.78 -1.12 16.60
CA GLU A 55 -9.65 -2.02 16.44
C GLU A 55 -10.04 -3.46 16.75
N GLY A 56 -9.29 -4.40 16.20
CA GLY A 56 -9.44 -5.82 16.43
C GLY A 56 -8.17 -6.57 16.10
N GLU A 57 -8.07 -7.78 16.62
CA GLU A 57 -6.88 -8.62 16.47
C GLU A 57 -7.26 -9.94 15.81
N PHE A 58 -6.39 -10.41 14.91
CA PHE A 58 -6.48 -11.72 14.29
C PHE A 58 -5.09 -12.34 14.25
N ARG A 59 -4.86 -13.37 15.07
CA ARG A 59 -3.52 -13.96 15.27
C ARG A 59 -2.52 -12.85 15.62
N GLN A 60 -1.44 -12.71 14.85
CA GLN A 60 -0.41 -11.68 15.04
C GLN A 60 -0.73 -10.32 14.36
N LEU A 61 -1.91 -10.16 13.75
CA LEU A 61 -2.33 -8.94 13.04
C LEU A 61 -3.26 -8.08 13.90
N LYS A 62 -2.89 -6.82 14.13
CA LYS A 62 -3.76 -5.78 14.68
C LYS A 62 -4.32 -4.91 13.55
N VAL A 63 -5.63 -4.95 13.37
CA VAL A 63 -6.37 -4.13 12.41
C VAL A 63 -6.99 -2.95 13.15
N LYS A 64 -6.79 -1.73 12.66
CA LYS A 64 -7.33 -0.52 13.30
C LYS A 64 -7.80 0.50 12.29
N GLY A 65 -8.75 1.33 12.68
CA GLY A 65 -9.24 2.41 11.86
C GLY A 65 -10.29 3.24 12.57
N ARG A 66 -10.99 4.04 11.78
CA ARG A 66 -12.03 4.93 12.26
C ARG A 66 -13.17 4.89 11.25
N ALA A 67 -14.33 4.41 11.69
CA ALA A 67 -15.55 4.45 10.88
C ALA A 67 -16.08 5.88 10.84
N ASP A 68 -16.67 6.29 9.72
CA ASP A 68 -17.14 7.68 9.55
C ASP A 68 -18.29 8.01 10.51
N GLY A 69 -19.14 7.03 10.85
CA GLY A 69 -19.90 7.08 12.09
C GLY A 69 -20.89 5.95 12.33
N TYR A 70 -21.68 6.11 13.38
CA TYR A 70 -22.61 5.10 13.89
C TYR A 70 -23.86 5.75 14.47
N ASP A 71 -25.02 5.27 14.07
CA ASP A 71 -26.32 5.59 14.67
C ASP A 71 -26.78 4.45 15.60
N PRO A 72 -26.73 4.64 16.94
CA PRO A 72 -27.20 3.64 17.89
C PRO A 72 -28.71 3.36 17.80
N ALA A 73 -29.52 4.32 17.35
CA ALA A 73 -30.97 4.13 17.26
C ALA A 73 -31.36 3.13 16.17
N GLN A 74 -30.55 3.04 15.11
CA GLN A 74 -30.77 2.13 13.98
C GLN A 74 -29.80 0.96 13.97
N THR A 75 -28.88 0.89 14.95
CA THR A 75 -27.76 -0.06 14.95
C THR A 75 -27.06 -0.06 13.60
N CYS A 76 -26.73 1.14 13.10
CA CYS A 76 -26.26 1.35 11.73
C CYS A 76 -24.89 2.02 11.73
N LEU A 77 -23.91 1.41 11.06
CA LEU A 77 -22.58 1.98 10.84
C LEU A 77 -22.49 2.55 9.42
N GLU A 78 -22.05 3.80 9.30
CA GLU A 78 -21.90 4.50 8.03
C GLU A 78 -20.43 4.57 7.60
N GLU A 79 -20.20 4.33 6.31
CA GLU A 79 -18.95 4.64 5.61
C GLU A 79 -19.27 5.62 4.48
N VAL A 80 -18.70 6.81 4.56
CA VAL A 80 -18.98 7.95 3.68
C VAL A 80 -17.94 8.02 2.57
N LYS A 81 -18.40 8.35 1.36
CA LYS A 81 -17.56 8.51 0.17
C LYS A 81 -17.98 9.77 -0.57
N THR A 82 -17.19 10.82 -0.41
CA THR A 82 -17.36 12.04 -1.20
C THR A 82 -16.92 11.79 -2.64
N TYR A 83 -17.70 12.26 -3.61
CA TYR A 83 -17.39 12.14 -5.03
C TYR A 83 -17.82 13.38 -5.80
N ARG A 84 -17.41 13.44 -7.07
CA ARG A 84 -17.78 14.49 -8.03
C ARG A 84 -18.19 13.84 -9.34
N GLY A 85 -19.27 14.34 -9.94
CA GLY A 85 -19.77 13.84 -11.22
C GLY A 85 -20.88 12.80 -11.06
N ASP A 86 -20.92 11.82 -11.95
CA ASP A 86 -22.02 10.85 -12.03
C ASP A 86 -21.65 9.54 -11.32
N LEU A 87 -22.37 9.21 -10.24
CA LEU A 87 -22.14 8.00 -9.44
C LEU A 87 -22.38 6.72 -10.24
N SER A 88 -23.26 6.75 -11.26
CA SER A 88 -23.54 5.58 -12.10
C SER A 88 -22.32 5.14 -12.92
N LYS A 89 -21.38 6.06 -13.16
CA LYS A 89 -20.12 5.80 -13.86
C LYS A 89 -19.03 5.24 -12.95
N GLN A 90 -19.28 5.13 -11.63
CA GLN A 90 -18.31 4.54 -10.71
C GLN A 90 -18.13 3.05 -11.02
N PRO A 91 -16.89 2.59 -11.26
CA PRO A 91 -16.61 1.18 -11.48
C PRO A 91 -17.07 0.30 -10.33
N ALA A 92 -17.62 -0.89 -10.65
CA ALA A 92 -18.15 -1.81 -9.65
C ALA A 92 -17.09 -2.27 -8.63
N ASN A 93 -15.83 -2.40 -9.05
CA ASN A 93 -14.72 -2.76 -8.17
C ASN A 93 -14.40 -1.70 -7.11
N HIS A 94 -14.61 -0.40 -7.40
CA HIS A 94 -14.48 0.65 -6.39
C HIS A 94 -15.57 0.53 -5.32
N ARG A 95 -16.81 0.27 -5.74
CA ARG A 95 -17.92 0.04 -4.81
C ARG A 95 -17.68 -1.20 -3.94
N GLN A 96 -17.12 -2.27 -4.50
CA GLN A 96 -16.72 -3.45 -3.74
C GLN A 96 -15.69 -3.12 -2.65
N LEU A 97 -14.70 -2.27 -2.95
CA LEU A 97 -13.73 -1.80 -1.95
C LEU A 97 -14.37 -1.00 -0.82
N HIS A 98 -15.34 -0.14 -1.13
CA HIS A 98 -16.07 0.61 -0.10
C HIS A 98 -16.88 -0.33 0.79
N TRP A 99 -17.57 -1.31 0.21
CA TRP A 99 -18.27 -2.34 0.97
C TRP A 99 -17.32 -3.17 1.83
N ALA A 100 -16.13 -3.49 1.33
CA ALA A 100 -15.13 -4.20 2.13
C ALA A 100 -14.75 -3.40 3.39
N GLN A 101 -14.53 -2.08 3.27
CA GLN A 101 -14.25 -1.21 4.41
C GLN A 101 -15.41 -1.20 5.41
N ALA A 102 -16.64 -0.98 4.94
CA ALA A 102 -17.83 -0.98 5.79
C ALA A 102 -18.01 -2.33 6.51
N LYS A 103 -17.77 -3.46 5.84
CA LYS A 103 -17.87 -4.80 6.44
C LYS A 103 -16.83 -5.05 7.52
N ILE A 104 -15.58 -4.62 7.30
CA ILE A 104 -14.53 -4.72 8.33
C ILE A 104 -14.90 -3.87 9.54
N TYR A 105 -15.32 -2.62 9.35
CA TYR A 105 -15.77 -1.79 10.46
C TYR A 105 -17.01 -2.36 11.15
N GLY A 106 -17.94 -2.92 10.39
CA GLY A 106 -19.11 -3.63 10.90
C GLY A 106 -18.73 -4.75 11.86
N TRP A 107 -17.79 -5.62 11.47
CA TRP A 107 -17.28 -6.69 12.35
C TRP A 107 -16.67 -6.12 13.64
N LEU A 108 -15.80 -5.11 13.51
CA LEU A 108 -15.14 -4.50 14.66
C LEU A 108 -16.16 -3.84 15.61
N MET A 109 -17.22 -3.25 15.06
CA MET A 109 -18.31 -2.69 15.84
C MET A 109 -19.15 -3.78 16.53
N CYS A 110 -19.46 -4.88 15.83
CA CYS A 110 -20.12 -6.03 16.44
C CYS A 110 -19.32 -6.59 17.63
N CYS A 111 -17.99 -6.67 17.52
CA CYS A 111 -17.13 -7.07 18.64
C CYS A 111 -17.20 -6.07 19.80
N LYS A 112 -17.09 -4.77 19.50
CA LYS A 112 -17.04 -3.70 20.50
C LYS A 112 -18.34 -3.58 21.31
N LEU A 113 -19.48 -3.82 20.67
CA LEU A 113 -20.81 -3.64 21.25
C LEU A 113 -21.55 -4.96 21.49
N GLU A 114 -20.88 -6.10 21.29
CA GLU A 114 -21.44 -7.45 21.43
C GLU A 114 -22.74 -7.69 20.62
N LEU A 115 -22.78 -7.14 19.39
CA LEU A 115 -23.95 -7.21 18.52
C LEU A 115 -23.95 -8.51 17.71
N GLN A 116 -25.13 -9.13 17.58
CA GLN A 116 -25.34 -10.28 16.70
C GLN A 116 -25.63 -9.88 15.25
N GLN A 117 -26.09 -8.64 15.04
CA GLN A 117 -26.44 -8.09 13.73
C GLN A 117 -26.20 -6.58 13.73
N ILE A 118 -25.84 -6.03 12.57
CA ILE A 118 -25.65 -4.60 12.36
C ILE A 118 -26.10 -4.21 10.94
N ASN A 119 -26.62 -3.00 10.78
CA ASN A 119 -26.84 -2.40 9.48
C ASN A 119 -25.58 -1.66 9.03
N LEU A 120 -25.18 -1.84 7.77
CA LEU A 120 -24.07 -1.12 7.17
C LEU A 120 -24.59 -0.22 6.06
N ALA A 121 -24.23 1.05 6.11
CA ALA A 121 -24.61 2.05 5.13
C ALA A 121 -23.38 2.57 4.38
N LEU A 122 -23.37 2.43 3.05
CA LEU A 122 -22.48 3.20 2.19
C LEU A 122 -23.17 4.49 1.77
N VAL A 123 -22.62 5.61 2.19
CA VAL A 123 -23.17 6.94 1.90
C VAL A 123 -22.29 7.65 0.88
N TYR A 124 -22.80 7.81 -0.33
CA TYR A 124 -22.15 8.59 -1.37
C TYR A 124 -22.65 10.02 -1.34
N PHE A 125 -21.74 10.98 -1.14
CA PHE A 125 -22.05 12.40 -1.07
C PHE A 125 -21.46 13.13 -2.28
N ASP A 126 -22.32 13.73 -3.10
CA ASP A 126 -21.88 14.60 -4.19
C ASP A 126 -21.53 15.97 -3.63
N ILE A 127 -20.25 16.36 -3.68
CA ILE A 127 -19.79 17.63 -3.14
C ILE A 127 -20.36 18.86 -3.87
N VAL A 128 -20.86 18.69 -5.11
CA VAL A 128 -21.38 19.81 -5.91
C VAL A 128 -22.86 20.01 -5.67
N SER A 129 -23.65 18.94 -5.76
CA SER A 129 -25.10 19.01 -5.58
C SER A 129 -25.55 18.83 -4.13
N GLU A 130 -24.63 18.45 -3.25
CA GLU A 130 -24.85 18.06 -1.85
C GLU A 130 -25.90 16.95 -1.65
N LYS A 131 -26.14 16.14 -2.69
CA LYS A 131 -27.05 15.00 -2.65
C LYS A 131 -26.37 13.78 -2.04
N GLU A 132 -27.13 13.05 -1.24
CA GLU A 132 -26.72 11.76 -0.66
C GLU A 132 -27.39 10.61 -1.41
N THR A 133 -26.61 9.58 -1.73
CA THR A 133 -27.11 8.26 -2.12
C THR A 133 -26.69 7.27 -1.07
N CYS A 134 -27.65 6.68 -0.37
CA CYS A 134 -27.41 5.73 0.71
C CYS A 134 -27.75 4.31 0.26
N LEU A 135 -26.81 3.37 0.42
CA LEU A 135 -27.01 1.95 0.21
C LEU A 135 -26.90 1.25 1.56
N VAL A 136 -27.99 0.66 2.04
CA VAL A 136 -28.05 0.03 3.36
C VAL A 136 -28.29 -1.47 3.20
N GLU A 137 -27.47 -2.27 3.87
CA GLU A 137 -27.60 -3.72 3.92
C GLU A 137 -27.42 -4.21 5.37
N ALA A 138 -28.20 -5.21 5.77
CA ALA A 138 -28.13 -5.81 7.10
C ALA A 138 -27.20 -7.04 7.08
N PHE A 139 -26.32 -7.15 8.07
CA PHE A 139 -25.35 -8.24 8.17
C PHE A 139 -25.33 -8.87 9.56
N SER A 140 -25.23 -10.19 9.63
CA SER A 140 -24.93 -10.89 10.89
C SER A 140 -23.46 -10.73 11.26
N ALA A 141 -23.18 -10.77 12.56
CA ALA A 141 -21.82 -10.73 13.09
C ALA A 141 -20.96 -11.89 12.54
N ASP A 142 -21.53 -13.09 12.39
CA ASP A 142 -20.84 -14.25 11.84
C ASP A 142 -20.40 -14.07 10.38
N ALA A 143 -21.25 -13.49 9.54
CA ALA A 143 -20.90 -13.20 8.15
C ALA A 143 -19.77 -12.17 8.06
N LEU A 144 -19.82 -11.14 8.90
CA LEU A 144 -18.80 -10.10 8.97
C LEU A 144 -17.47 -10.64 9.53
N LYS A 145 -17.54 -11.53 10.54
CA LYS A 145 -16.39 -12.24 11.09
C LYS A 145 -15.68 -13.07 10.03
N ALA A 146 -16.43 -13.91 9.32
CA ALA A 146 -15.86 -14.76 8.27
C ALA A 146 -15.17 -13.91 7.18
N PHE A 147 -15.78 -12.80 6.78
CA PHE A 147 -15.16 -11.85 5.85
C PHE A 147 -13.87 -11.24 6.42
N PHE A 148 -13.89 -10.77 7.66
CA PHE A 148 -12.72 -10.19 8.33
C PHE A 148 -11.55 -11.17 8.43
N GLU A 149 -11.82 -12.40 8.88
CA GLU A 149 -10.80 -13.45 9.02
C GLU A 149 -10.21 -13.84 7.66
N GLN A 150 -11.03 -13.87 6.60
CA GLN A 150 -10.55 -14.10 5.23
C GLN A 150 -9.58 -12.99 4.80
N GLN A 151 -9.94 -11.71 4.96
CA GLN A 151 -9.06 -10.60 4.58
C GLN A 151 -7.76 -10.64 5.38
N CYS A 152 -7.84 -10.86 6.70
CA CYS A 152 -6.64 -10.95 7.55
C CYS A 152 -5.74 -12.13 7.15
N THR A 153 -6.31 -13.27 6.79
CA THR A 153 -5.56 -14.46 6.34
C THR A 153 -4.81 -14.18 5.05
N LEU A 154 -5.47 -13.57 4.04
CA LEU A 154 -4.83 -13.20 2.78
C LEU A 154 -3.66 -12.23 2.99
N PHE A 155 -3.84 -11.25 3.86
CA PHE A 155 -2.77 -10.29 4.19
C PHE A 155 -1.59 -10.98 4.89
N LEU A 156 -1.85 -11.82 5.89
CA LEU A 156 -0.78 -12.52 6.64
C LEU A 156 0.03 -13.45 5.73
N GLN A 157 -0.63 -14.22 4.86
CA GLN A 157 0.06 -15.09 3.90
C GLN A 157 1.02 -14.31 3.01
N TRP A 158 0.59 -13.15 2.50
CA TRP A 158 1.48 -12.28 1.74
C TRP A 158 2.61 -11.70 2.60
N ALA A 159 2.30 -11.22 3.80
CA ALA A 159 3.28 -10.57 4.67
C ALA A 159 4.41 -11.52 5.07
N GLU A 160 4.09 -12.80 5.31
CA GLU A 160 5.06 -13.87 5.57
C GLU A 160 5.96 -14.11 4.35
N GLN A 161 5.38 -14.21 3.15
CA GLN A 161 6.14 -14.36 1.90
C GLN A 161 7.04 -13.15 1.63
N GLU A 162 6.56 -11.94 1.89
CA GLU A 162 7.32 -10.71 1.69
C GLU A 162 8.51 -10.61 2.64
N MET A 163 8.32 -11.04 3.89
CA MET A 163 9.41 -11.11 4.86
C MET A 163 10.46 -12.15 4.48
N ALA A 164 10.05 -13.38 4.15
CA ALA A 164 10.96 -14.43 3.72
C ALA A 164 11.76 -13.99 2.49
N HIS A 165 11.10 -13.33 1.53
CA HIS A 165 11.75 -12.74 0.37
C HIS A 165 12.78 -11.66 0.75
N ARG A 166 12.40 -10.73 1.64
CA ARG A 166 13.29 -9.66 2.10
C ARG A 166 14.52 -10.22 2.82
N GLU A 167 14.36 -11.23 3.66
CA GLU A 167 15.45 -11.90 4.36
C GLU A 167 16.42 -12.58 3.38
N ALA A 168 15.89 -13.42 2.47
CA ALA A 168 16.68 -14.09 1.44
C ALA A 168 17.43 -13.09 0.55
N ARG A 169 16.73 -12.05 0.07
CA ARG A 169 17.31 -10.97 -0.72
C ARG A 169 18.43 -10.24 0.04
N ASN A 170 18.22 -9.93 1.31
CA ASN A 170 19.21 -9.23 2.12
C ASN A 170 20.46 -10.08 2.35
N LEU A 171 20.31 -11.37 2.61
CA LEU A 171 21.43 -12.31 2.75
C LEU A 171 22.23 -12.39 1.44
N ALA A 172 21.56 -12.58 0.31
CA ALA A 172 22.21 -12.62 -1.00
C ALA A 172 22.90 -11.30 -1.35
N ALA A 173 22.27 -10.16 -1.05
CA ALA A 173 22.86 -8.83 -1.27
C ALA A 173 24.14 -8.61 -0.44
N GLN A 174 24.19 -9.14 0.79
CA GLN A 174 25.41 -9.10 1.61
C GLN A 174 26.53 -9.95 1.00
N GLN A 175 26.22 -11.09 0.40
CA GLN A 175 27.19 -12.01 -0.21
C GLN A 175 27.60 -11.63 -1.64
N LEU A 176 26.84 -10.76 -2.30
CA LEU A 176 27.04 -10.34 -3.70
C LEU A 176 28.50 -10.02 -4.03
N ALA A 177 29.13 -10.71 -4.98
CA ALA A 177 30.47 -10.35 -5.44
C ALA A 177 30.39 -9.34 -6.59
N PHE A 178 31.48 -8.60 -6.83
CA PHE A 178 31.58 -7.87 -8.09
C PHE A 178 31.69 -8.90 -9.23
N PRO A 179 30.92 -8.80 -10.32
CA PRO A 179 30.76 -9.89 -11.29
C PRO A 179 31.94 -10.01 -12.28
N HIS A 180 32.97 -9.18 -12.15
CA HIS A 180 34.19 -9.28 -12.93
C HIS A 180 35.37 -9.52 -11.99
N ALA A 181 36.45 -10.10 -12.51
CA ALA A 181 37.67 -10.35 -11.74
C ALA A 181 38.19 -9.08 -11.05
N ASP A 182 38.16 -7.94 -11.76
CA ASP A 182 38.60 -6.65 -11.27
C ASP A 182 37.71 -5.49 -11.72
N PHE A 183 37.74 -4.40 -10.95
CA PHE A 183 37.17 -3.13 -11.35
C PHE A 183 38.00 -2.48 -12.46
N ARG A 184 37.33 -1.84 -13.42
CA ARG A 184 38.01 -0.99 -14.41
C ARG A 184 38.66 0.23 -13.72
N PRO A 185 39.71 0.82 -14.30
CA PRO A 185 40.33 2.04 -13.76
C PRO A 185 39.29 3.13 -13.43
N GLY A 186 39.29 3.59 -12.18
CA GLY A 186 38.36 4.60 -11.65
C GLY A 186 36.93 4.11 -11.34
N GLN A 187 36.53 2.91 -11.76
CA GLN A 187 35.22 2.33 -11.45
C GLN A 187 35.08 1.99 -9.96
N ARG A 188 36.16 1.51 -9.34
CA ARG A 188 36.21 1.23 -7.89
C ARG A 188 35.96 2.50 -7.07
N HIS A 189 36.64 3.59 -7.43
CA HIS A 189 36.45 4.89 -6.77
C HIS A 189 35.00 5.39 -6.87
N LEU A 190 34.37 5.23 -8.04
CA LEU A 190 32.93 5.51 -8.21
C LEU A 190 32.09 4.64 -7.27
N ALA A 191 32.35 3.33 -7.23
CA ALA A 191 31.57 2.40 -6.41
C ALA A 191 31.70 2.66 -4.91
N GLU A 192 32.91 2.94 -4.43
CA GLU A 192 33.19 3.32 -3.04
C GLU A 192 32.49 4.64 -2.68
N SER A 193 32.53 5.63 -3.58
CA SER A 193 31.83 6.91 -3.39
C SER A 193 30.32 6.71 -3.25
N VAL A 194 29.72 5.88 -4.12
CA VAL A 194 28.29 5.55 -4.06
C VAL A 194 27.96 4.81 -2.77
N PHE A 195 28.74 3.79 -2.41
CA PHE A 195 28.52 3.02 -1.19
C PHE A 195 28.62 3.90 0.07
N LYS A 196 29.58 4.83 0.11
CA LYS A 196 29.73 5.79 1.20
C LYS A 196 28.56 6.77 1.27
N ALA A 197 28.08 7.26 0.12
CA ALA A 197 26.94 8.18 0.06
C ALA A 197 25.66 7.55 0.58
N VAL A 198 25.30 6.35 0.09
CA VAL A 198 24.13 5.61 0.60
C VAL A 198 24.32 5.22 2.07
N SER A 199 25.55 4.87 2.46
CA SER A 199 25.90 4.60 3.85
C SER A 199 25.99 5.83 4.74
N THR A 200 25.80 7.04 4.23
CA THR A 200 25.75 8.24 5.07
C THR A 200 24.44 9.00 4.89
N GLY A 201 23.50 8.46 4.10
CA GLY A 201 22.27 9.15 3.76
C GLY A 201 22.49 10.44 2.98
N ARG A 202 23.60 10.55 2.23
CA ARG A 202 23.99 11.76 1.49
C ARG A 202 23.73 11.61 0.00
N CYS A 203 23.46 12.74 -0.66
CA CYS A 203 23.40 12.82 -2.10
C CYS A 203 24.83 12.82 -2.69
N LEU A 204 25.02 12.09 -3.79
CA LEU A 204 26.26 12.07 -4.56
C LEU A 204 26.01 12.56 -5.99
N MET A 205 26.74 13.59 -6.40
CA MET A 205 26.91 13.95 -7.79
C MET A 205 28.28 13.45 -8.24
N ALA A 206 28.32 12.58 -9.25
CA ALA A 206 29.55 11.99 -9.74
C ALA A 206 29.74 12.28 -11.23
N GLN A 207 30.91 12.81 -11.58
CA GLN A 207 31.37 12.92 -12.96
C GLN A 207 32.30 11.75 -13.25
N ALA A 208 31.98 10.95 -14.26
CA ALA A 208 32.83 9.84 -14.68
C ALA A 208 32.79 9.69 -16.21
N PRO A 209 33.92 9.38 -16.85
CA PRO A 209 34.01 9.29 -18.30
C PRO A 209 33.08 8.21 -18.88
N THR A 210 32.79 8.28 -20.17
CA THR A 210 32.08 7.22 -20.88
C THR A 210 32.91 5.94 -20.87
N GLY A 211 32.26 4.77 -20.92
CA GLY A 211 32.96 3.48 -20.96
C GLY A 211 33.53 2.94 -19.63
N ILE A 212 33.62 3.76 -18.57
CA ILE A 212 34.14 3.35 -17.24
C ILE A 212 33.26 2.32 -16.50
N GLY A 213 32.09 1.98 -17.03
CA GLY A 213 31.16 1.05 -16.38
C GLY A 213 30.32 1.70 -15.27
N LYS A 214 29.85 2.93 -15.49
CA LYS A 214 29.01 3.70 -14.53
C LYS A 214 27.82 2.89 -14.01
N THR A 215 27.12 2.16 -14.88
CA THR A 215 25.94 1.39 -14.51
C THR A 215 26.25 0.35 -13.44
N LEU A 216 27.25 -0.50 -13.68
CA LEU A 216 27.64 -1.53 -12.71
C LEU A 216 28.32 -0.91 -11.48
N GLY A 217 29.13 0.13 -11.69
CA GLY A 217 29.80 0.88 -10.63
C GLY A 217 28.85 1.63 -9.69
N THR A 218 27.60 1.86 -10.07
CA THR A 218 26.57 2.44 -9.18
C THR A 218 25.58 1.40 -8.68
N LEU A 219 25.20 0.42 -9.50
CA LEU A 219 24.21 -0.59 -9.12
C LEU A 219 24.77 -1.56 -8.07
N PHE A 220 25.98 -2.10 -8.26
CA PHE A 220 26.61 -3.01 -7.30
C PHE A 220 26.66 -2.46 -5.86
N PRO A 221 27.20 -1.25 -5.59
CA PRO A 221 27.23 -0.71 -4.23
C PRO A 221 25.84 -0.38 -3.68
N MET A 222 24.87 -0.02 -4.53
CA MET A 222 23.48 0.20 -4.09
C MET A 222 22.83 -1.10 -3.63
N LEU A 223 23.07 -2.21 -4.34
CA LEU A 223 22.57 -3.53 -3.95
C LEU A 223 23.23 -4.02 -2.66
N LYS A 224 24.56 -3.85 -2.54
CA LYS A 224 25.30 -4.11 -1.29
C LYS A 224 24.77 -3.35 -0.09
N ALA A 225 24.22 -2.15 -0.31
CA ALA A 225 23.67 -1.33 0.74
C ALA A 225 22.25 -1.74 1.17
N LEU A 226 21.56 -2.63 0.44
CA LEU A 226 20.16 -3.01 0.74
C LEU A 226 19.97 -3.46 2.20
N ALA A 227 20.76 -4.43 2.64
CA ALA A 227 20.65 -4.97 3.99
C ALA A 227 21.13 -3.99 5.09
N PRO A 228 22.36 -3.44 5.06
CA PRO A 228 22.86 -2.60 6.16
C PRO A 228 22.12 -1.26 6.29
N ARG A 229 21.47 -0.77 5.22
CA ARG A 229 20.67 0.45 5.24
C ARG A 229 19.16 0.20 5.28
N GLN A 230 18.75 -1.06 5.41
CA GLN A 230 17.35 -1.47 5.40
C GLN A 230 16.57 -0.87 4.20
N LEU A 231 17.22 -0.80 3.04
CA LEU A 231 16.58 -0.29 1.83
C LEU A 231 15.63 -1.34 1.30
N ASP A 232 14.43 -0.89 0.94
CA ASP A 232 13.43 -1.77 0.38
C ASP A 232 13.53 -1.85 -1.15
N LYS A 233 13.84 -0.73 -1.81
CA LYS A 233 13.79 -0.58 -3.27
C LYS A 233 14.95 0.29 -3.76
N VAL A 234 15.47 -0.02 -4.96
CA VAL A 234 16.45 0.79 -5.68
C VAL A 234 15.82 1.25 -6.99
N PHE A 235 15.72 2.57 -7.16
CA PHE A 235 15.22 3.18 -8.39
C PHE A 235 16.38 3.66 -9.24
N PHE A 236 16.45 3.20 -10.49
CA PHE A 236 17.46 3.60 -11.46
C PHE A 236 16.80 4.38 -12.59
N HIS A 237 17.11 5.67 -12.70
CA HIS A 237 16.51 6.58 -13.68
C HIS A 237 17.50 6.89 -14.80
N THR A 238 17.02 6.91 -16.05
CA THR A 238 17.82 7.25 -17.24
C THR A 238 17.08 8.21 -18.13
N ALA A 239 17.80 9.14 -18.77
CA ALA A 239 17.20 10.16 -19.63
C ALA A 239 16.52 9.60 -20.90
N LYS A 240 16.91 8.42 -21.40
CA LYS A 240 16.38 7.80 -22.62
C LYS A 240 16.32 6.26 -22.52
N MET A 241 15.39 5.65 -23.25
CA MET A 241 15.16 4.19 -23.30
C MET A 241 16.40 3.31 -23.56
N PRO A 242 17.37 3.68 -24.42
CA PRO A 242 18.59 2.88 -24.60
C PRO A 242 19.45 2.75 -23.32
N GLY A 243 19.33 3.70 -22.39
CA GLY A 243 19.94 3.60 -21.06
C GLY A 243 19.25 2.57 -20.16
N ALA A 244 17.95 2.34 -20.35
CA ALA A 244 17.18 1.35 -19.62
C ALA A 244 17.56 -0.09 -20.02
N GLN A 245 17.82 -0.35 -21.32
CA GLN A 245 18.30 -1.67 -21.76
C GLN A 245 19.67 -2.00 -21.17
N ARG A 246 20.63 -1.06 -21.21
CA ARG A 246 21.95 -1.24 -20.57
C ARG A 246 21.88 -1.47 -19.05
N LYS A 247 20.82 -0.99 -18.38
CA LYS A 247 20.54 -1.30 -16.98
C LYS A 247 20.11 -2.75 -16.83
N LEU A 248 19.17 -3.22 -17.65
CA LEU A 248 18.71 -4.61 -17.63
C LEU A 248 19.89 -5.55 -17.87
N ASP A 249 20.70 -5.29 -18.89
CA ASP A 249 21.88 -6.10 -19.22
C ASP A 249 22.90 -6.11 -18.05
N ALA A 250 23.21 -4.95 -17.46
CA ALA A 250 24.15 -4.87 -16.33
C ALA A 250 23.59 -5.52 -15.05
N SER A 251 22.28 -5.46 -14.85
CA SER A 251 21.63 -6.16 -13.75
C SER A 251 21.66 -7.67 -13.98
N GLN A 252 21.42 -8.12 -15.21
CA GLN A 252 21.52 -9.53 -15.60
C GLN A 252 22.92 -10.10 -15.35
N VAL A 253 23.98 -9.35 -15.67
CA VAL A 253 25.36 -9.73 -15.33
C VAL A 253 25.54 -9.95 -13.82
N LEU A 254 24.92 -9.13 -12.96
CA LEU A 254 24.97 -9.33 -11.51
C LEU A 254 24.17 -10.57 -11.07
N PHE A 255 23.03 -10.85 -11.71
CA PHE A 255 22.18 -11.99 -11.37
C PHE A 255 22.75 -13.33 -11.81
N GLU A 256 23.36 -13.39 -13.00
CA GLU A 256 24.01 -14.61 -13.50
C GLU A 256 25.17 -15.05 -12.58
N HIS A 257 25.83 -14.10 -11.92
CA HIS A 257 26.92 -14.36 -10.97
C HIS A 257 26.44 -14.49 -9.51
N SER A 258 25.14 -14.35 -9.25
CA SER A 258 24.54 -14.46 -7.91
C SER A 258 23.10 -14.93 -8.02
N THR A 259 22.93 -16.21 -8.31
CA THR A 259 21.62 -16.87 -8.52
C THR A 259 20.66 -16.74 -7.34
N ASP A 260 21.21 -16.56 -6.12
CA ASP A 260 20.43 -16.40 -4.89
C ASP A 260 19.92 -14.95 -4.70
N LEU A 261 20.39 -14.00 -5.50
CA LEU A 261 19.94 -12.61 -5.46
C LEU A 261 18.54 -12.50 -6.05
N CYS A 262 17.55 -12.85 -5.23
CA CYS A 262 16.13 -12.77 -5.55
C CYS A 262 15.66 -11.31 -5.60
N LEU A 263 15.99 -10.56 -6.65
CA LEU A 263 15.40 -9.24 -6.89
C LEU A 263 14.20 -9.35 -7.83
N ARG A 264 13.08 -8.72 -7.43
CA ARG A 264 11.90 -8.60 -8.29
C ARG A 264 12.06 -7.38 -9.20
N HIS A 265 12.04 -7.59 -10.51
CA HIS A 265 12.06 -6.52 -11.50
C HIS A 265 10.64 -6.07 -11.84
N ARG A 266 10.38 -4.77 -11.70
CA ARG A 266 9.22 -4.08 -12.26
C ARG A 266 9.70 -2.92 -13.12
#